data_AF-A0AAE3KHN0-F1
#
_entry.id   AF-A0AAE3KHN0-F1
#
_cell.length_a   1.000
_cell.length_b   1.000
_cell.length_c   1.000
_cell.angle_alpha   90.00
_cell.angle_beta   90.00
_cell.angle_gamma   90.00
#
_symmetry.space_group_name_H-M   'P 1'
#
loop_
_entity.id
_entity.type
_entity.pdbx_description
1 polymer ?
#
loop_
_entity_poly.entity_id
_entity_poly.type
_entity_poly.pdbx_seq_one_letter_code
_entity_poly.pdbx_strand_id
1 'polypeptide(L)'
;MTETDNAARPDVPSYAALLEHVPPGSSWGVFDRDAERGTANFAGPAQVLDGVAAVTRGAVFSLDHALDAFDPPMARARSAPRHELLAAHDQVRDDVLHHFYPQASSQLDGLRHRRASGHGFYNGVPDDLIRAGHPALGVQRWAEQPIVGRGLLIDVEGLLAAAGTPLDHRQGPALDVDVLDRALHAQGERVRPGDLVLVHTGWARWFLDADPAVRGEVRDARRATGFRQTRDLPAWLWDHRVALFATDTFAVEVLPVATDTFLASAPEDAGMMHQELIAKLGVPLGELWNLTDLVADSRTHHRWDALVVVKPLHLVGGVGSPPNATALR
;
A
#
# COMPACT_ATOMS: atom_id res chain seq x y z
N MET A 1 -28.27 -18.89 17.98
CA MET A 1 -29.02 -19.44 16.81
C MET A 1 -29.43 -18.25 15.97
N THR A 2 -28.74 -17.89 14.90
CA THR A 2 -28.22 -18.70 13.77
C THR A 2 -26.70 -18.48 13.58
N GLU A 3 -25.84 -19.44 13.98
CA GLU A 3 -25.20 -20.36 13.03
C GLU A 3 -25.76 -20.30 11.60
N THR A 4 -25.03 -19.61 10.72
CA THR A 4 -24.73 -19.97 9.31
C THR A 4 -24.12 -18.75 8.61
N ASP A 5 -22.79 -18.67 8.53
CA ASP A 5 -22.10 -18.45 7.25
C ASP A 5 -20.60 -18.77 7.39
N ASN A 6 -20.30 -20.02 7.77
CA ASN A 6 -19.04 -20.65 7.35
C ASN A 6 -19.22 -21.12 5.90
N ALA A 7 -19.69 -20.21 5.02
CA ALA A 7 -19.74 -20.46 3.60
C ALA A 7 -18.30 -20.68 3.14
N ALA A 8 -18.08 -21.86 2.56
CA ALA A 8 -16.92 -22.17 1.75
C ALA A 8 -16.54 -20.93 0.95
N ARG A 9 -15.38 -20.34 1.29
CA ARG A 9 -14.79 -19.30 0.46
C ARG A 9 -14.65 -19.91 -0.93
N PRO A 10 -15.05 -19.23 -2.02
CA PRO A 10 -14.85 -19.76 -3.37
C PRO A 10 -13.39 -20.19 -3.52
N ASP A 11 -13.14 -21.21 -4.35
CA ASP A 11 -11.79 -21.61 -4.74
C ASP A 11 -11.08 -20.41 -5.37
N VAL A 12 -10.43 -19.58 -4.55
CA VAL A 12 -9.57 -18.49 -5.00
C VAL A 12 -8.47 -19.17 -5.81
N PRO A 13 -8.37 -18.94 -7.13
CA PRO A 13 -7.37 -19.58 -7.96
C PRO A 13 -5.97 -19.23 -7.45
N SER A 14 -4.98 -20.08 -7.70
CA SER A 14 -3.59 -19.66 -7.50
C SER A 14 -3.21 -18.58 -8.50
N TYR A 15 -2.15 -17.81 -8.21
CA TYR A 15 -1.64 -16.83 -9.15
C TYR A 15 -1.21 -17.49 -10.47
N ALA A 16 -0.67 -18.70 -10.41
CA ALA A 16 -0.35 -19.48 -11.60
C ALA A 16 -1.58 -19.74 -12.49
N ALA A 17 -2.76 -20.00 -11.89
CA ALA A 17 -4.01 -20.13 -12.64
C ALA A 17 -4.51 -18.78 -13.17
N LEU A 18 -4.27 -17.67 -12.44
CA LEU A 18 -4.60 -16.34 -12.94
C LEU A 18 -3.85 -15.97 -14.23
N LEU A 19 -2.67 -16.55 -14.49
CA LEU A 19 -1.93 -16.30 -15.73
C LEU A 19 -2.72 -16.66 -17.00
N GLU A 20 -3.73 -17.52 -16.90
CA GLU A 20 -4.62 -17.88 -18.01
C GLU A 20 -5.82 -16.93 -18.17
N HIS A 21 -6.01 -15.96 -17.26
CA HIS A 21 -7.08 -14.97 -17.36
C HIS A 21 -6.78 -13.90 -18.42
N VAL A 22 -7.76 -13.03 -18.70
CA VAL A 22 -7.59 -11.88 -19.60
C VAL A 22 -7.89 -10.58 -18.84
N PRO A 23 -6.88 -9.73 -18.59
CA PRO A 23 -5.45 -9.92 -18.90
C PRO A 23 -4.77 -11.03 -18.08
N PRO A 24 -3.66 -11.63 -18.58
CA PRO A 24 -2.91 -12.68 -17.86
C PRO A 24 -2.46 -12.23 -16.47
N GLY A 25 -2.80 -12.96 -15.41
CA GLY A 25 -2.46 -12.63 -14.03
C GLY A 25 -3.46 -11.68 -13.35
N SER A 26 -4.66 -11.52 -13.91
CA SER A 26 -5.69 -10.66 -13.33
C SER A 26 -6.68 -11.43 -12.46
N SER A 27 -7.06 -10.82 -11.33
CA SER A 27 -8.10 -11.34 -10.43
C SER A 27 -9.51 -10.96 -10.90
N TRP A 28 -9.67 -10.58 -12.18
CA TRP A 28 -10.91 -10.03 -12.68
C TRP A 28 -12.04 -11.05 -12.61
N GLY A 29 -13.17 -10.65 -12.05
CA GLY A 29 -14.32 -11.53 -11.82
C GLY A 29 -14.15 -12.55 -10.67
N VAL A 30 -13.09 -12.49 -9.87
CA VAL A 30 -12.92 -13.39 -8.71
C VAL A 30 -13.78 -12.96 -7.51
N PHE A 31 -14.03 -11.66 -7.33
CA PHE A 31 -14.78 -11.12 -6.19
C PHE A 31 -16.21 -10.73 -6.58
N ASP A 32 -17.17 -11.61 -6.33
CA ASP A 32 -18.57 -11.40 -6.71
C ASP A 32 -19.34 -10.47 -5.76
N ARG A 33 -19.03 -10.48 -4.45
CA ARG A 33 -19.80 -9.73 -3.44
C ARG A 33 -19.59 -8.22 -3.51
N ASP A 34 -18.34 -7.78 -3.70
CA ASP A 34 -17.99 -6.37 -3.79
C ASP A 34 -16.81 -6.18 -4.75
N ALA A 35 -17.14 -6.24 -6.05
CA ALA A 35 -16.17 -6.27 -7.15
C ALA A 35 -15.34 -4.98 -7.27
N GLU A 36 -15.69 -3.89 -6.57
CA GLU A 36 -14.93 -2.64 -6.61
C GLU A 36 -13.93 -2.49 -5.44
N ARG A 37 -13.87 -3.47 -4.53
CA ARG A 37 -12.94 -3.45 -3.39
C ARG A 37 -11.64 -4.23 -3.60
N GLY A 38 -11.55 -5.02 -4.68
CA GLY A 38 -10.34 -5.80 -5.00
C GLY A 38 -9.94 -6.75 -3.87
N THR A 39 -8.65 -6.87 -3.56
CA THR A 39 -8.16 -7.79 -2.52
C THR A 39 -8.59 -7.39 -1.11
N ALA A 40 -9.06 -6.16 -0.88
CA ALA A 40 -9.63 -5.76 0.42
C ALA A 40 -10.81 -6.66 0.85
N ASN A 41 -11.45 -7.36 -0.10
CA ASN A 41 -12.46 -8.38 0.19
C ASN A 41 -11.94 -9.56 1.03
N PHE A 42 -10.62 -9.80 1.09
CA PHE A 42 -10.05 -10.81 1.98
C PHE A 42 -10.09 -10.41 3.46
N ALA A 43 -10.20 -9.11 3.77
CA ALA A 43 -10.36 -8.59 5.12
C ALA A 43 -11.86 -8.51 5.50
N GLY A 44 -12.42 -9.67 5.88
CA GLY A 44 -13.82 -9.79 6.31
C GLY A 44 -14.00 -9.78 7.84
N PRO A 45 -15.23 -10.06 8.34
CA PRO A 45 -15.53 -10.05 9.77
C PRO A 45 -14.60 -10.93 10.63
N ALA A 46 -14.17 -12.09 10.10
CA ALA A 46 -13.21 -12.95 10.80
C ALA A 46 -11.85 -12.27 10.96
N GLN A 47 -11.32 -11.64 9.91
CA GLN A 47 -10.06 -10.91 9.93
C GLN A 47 -10.11 -9.68 10.86
N VAL A 48 -11.27 -9.03 10.97
CA VAL A 48 -11.49 -7.97 11.98
C VAL A 48 -11.31 -8.53 13.39
N LEU A 49 -11.91 -9.68 13.70
CA LEU A 49 -11.75 -10.33 15.01
C LEU A 49 -10.32 -10.79 15.25
N ASP A 50 -9.61 -11.28 14.23
CA ASP A 50 -8.18 -11.60 14.32
C ASP A 50 -7.35 -10.37 14.69
N GLY A 51 -7.67 -9.19 14.12
CA GLY A 51 -7.06 -7.93 14.49
C GLY A 51 -7.40 -7.51 15.92
N VAL A 52 -8.67 -7.61 16.33
CA VAL A 52 -9.09 -7.30 17.72
C VAL A 52 -8.35 -8.17 18.74
N ALA A 53 -8.14 -9.45 18.44
CA ALA A 53 -7.36 -10.35 19.29
C ALA A 53 -5.88 -9.94 19.41
N ALA A 54 -5.38 -9.12 18.47
CA ALA A 54 -4.04 -8.56 18.55
C ALA A 54 -3.93 -7.39 19.57
N VAL A 55 -5.05 -6.84 20.05
CA VAL A 55 -5.04 -5.72 21.01
C VAL A 55 -5.04 -6.24 22.45
N THR A 56 -3.97 -5.94 23.19
CA THR A 56 -3.70 -6.39 24.56
C THR A 56 -3.19 -5.29 25.48
N ARG A 57 -2.56 -4.23 24.95
CA ARG A 57 -1.91 -3.17 25.74
C ARG A 57 -2.61 -1.82 25.64
N GLY A 58 -3.39 -1.59 24.59
CA GLY A 58 -3.98 -0.30 24.25
C GLY A 58 -2.98 0.69 23.64
N ALA A 59 -1.84 0.22 23.10
CA ALA A 59 -0.89 1.11 22.42
C ALA A 59 -1.42 1.44 21.03
N VAL A 60 -1.36 2.73 20.64
CA VAL A 60 -1.94 3.23 19.38
C VAL A 60 -0.87 3.99 18.60
N PHE A 61 -0.77 3.69 17.30
CA PHE A 61 0.23 4.27 16.41
C PHE A 61 -0.45 4.88 15.19
N SER A 62 -0.15 6.15 14.90
CA SER A 62 -0.46 6.76 13.60
C SER A 62 0.49 6.21 12.55
N LEU A 63 -0.03 5.75 11.42
CA LEU A 63 0.77 5.24 10.31
C LEU A 63 0.89 6.24 9.16
N ASP A 64 0.43 7.46 9.38
CA ASP A 64 0.55 8.60 8.46
C ASP A 64 1.73 9.50 8.86
N HIS A 65 2.45 10.00 7.87
CA HIS A 65 3.27 11.21 7.99
C HIS A 65 2.39 12.46 7.84
N ALA A 66 2.91 13.60 8.30
CA ALA A 66 2.28 14.89 8.03
C ALA A 66 2.12 15.10 6.51
N LEU A 67 1.06 15.82 6.10
CA LEU A 67 0.74 16.01 4.68
C LEU A 67 1.83 16.76 3.91
N ASP A 68 2.64 17.55 4.60
CA ASP A 68 3.76 18.34 4.09
C ASP A 68 5.14 17.73 4.41
N ALA A 69 5.20 16.53 5.00
CA ALA A 69 6.46 15.91 5.44
C ALA A 69 7.48 15.77 4.30
N PHE A 70 7.01 15.47 3.10
CA PHE A 70 7.86 15.28 1.91
C PHE A 70 7.87 16.56 1.05
N ASP A 71 8.69 17.55 1.44
CA ASP A 71 8.86 18.79 0.67
C ASP A 71 10.34 19.07 0.32
N PRO A 72 10.73 19.10 -0.97
CA PRO A 72 9.91 18.72 -2.12
C PRO A 72 9.63 17.21 -2.10
N PRO A 73 8.48 16.77 -2.65
CA PRO A 73 8.16 15.35 -2.76
C PRO A 73 9.06 14.68 -3.80
N MET A 74 9.24 13.38 -3.64
CA MET A 74 10.02 12.56 -4.56
C MET A 74 9.39 12.56 -5.98
N ALA A 75 8.06 12.53 -6.08
CA ALA A 75 7.33 12.76 -7.32
C ALA A 75 7.44 14.22 -7.80
N ARG A 76 8.22 14.47 -8.85
CA ARG A 76 8.50 15.85 -9.33
C ARG A 76 7.29 16.60 -9.88
N ALA A 77 6.22 15.90 -10.24
CA ALA A 77 4.98 16.48 -10.74
C ALA A 77 4.00 16.90 -9.62
N ARG A 78 4.34 16.62 -8.36
CA ARG A 78 3.51 16.92 -7.18
C ARG A 78 4.22 17.96 -6.31
N SER A 79 3.47 18.58 -5.40
CA SER A 79 4.00 19.47 -4.37
C SER A 79 3.39 19.11 -3.01
N ALA A 80 4.05 19.51 -1.92
CA ALA A 80 3.39 19.57 -0.63
C ALA A 80 2.18 20.52 -0.70
N PRO A 81 1.10 20.28 0.06
CA PRO A 81 -0.03 21.18 0.11
C PRO A 81 0.37 22.51 0.75
N ARG A 82 -0.19 23.62 0.26
CA ARG A 82 -0.06 24.92 0.93
C ARG A 82 -1.27 25.13 1.83
N HIS A 83 -1.02 25.17 3.14
CA HIS A 83 -2.03 25.45 4.17
C HIS A 83 -2.22 26.97 4.32
N GLU A 84 -3.47 27.42 4.16
CA GLU A 84 -3.88 28.81 4.37
C GLU A 84 -5.01 28.86 5.39
N LEU A 85 -4.84 29.67 6.44
CA LEU A 85 -5.87 29.95 7.43
C LEU A 85 -6.74 31.12 6.97
N LEU A 86 -8.05 30.90 6.97
CA LEU A 86 -9.08 31.88 6.69
C LEU A 86 -9.72 32.33 7.99
N ALA A 87 -10.15 33.59 8.06
CA ALA A 87 -10.84 34.12 9.23
C ALA A 87 -11.94 35.09 8.80
N ALA A 88 -13.18 34.82 9.19
CA ALA A 88 -14.28 35.78 9.05
C ALA A 88 -14.13 36.96 10.04
N HIS A 89 -13.57 36.68 11.23
CA HIS A 89 -13.17 37.64 12.26
C HIS A 89 -12.17 37.00 13.23
N ASP A 90 -11.70 37.77 14.22
CA ASP A 90 -10.62 37.40 15.15
C ASP A 90 -10.82 36.10 15.94
N GLN A 91 -12.06 35.67 16.18
CA GLN A 91 -12.44 34.48 16.95
C GLN A 91 -12.84 33.25 16.11
N VAL A 92 -12.83 33.33 14.77
CA VAL A 92 -13.17 32.20 13.88
C VAL A 92 -12.00 31.88 12.95
N ARG A 93 -11.69 30.59 12.79
CA ARG A 93 -10.66 30.09 11.87
C ARG A 93 -11.24 28.93 11.06
N ASP A 94 -11.14 29.05 9.75
CA ASP A 94 -11.28 27.96 8.78
C ASP A 94 -9.94 27.77 8.07
N ASP A 95 -9.78 26.70 7.30
CA ASP A 95 -8.59 26.46 6.49
C ASP A 95 -8.92 26.07 5.05
N VAL A 96 -7.92 26.22 4.19
CA VAL A 96 -7.90 25.67 2.84
C VAL A 96 -6.54 25.06 2.55
N LEU A 97 -6.54 23.88 1.93
CA LEU A 97 -5.34 23.22 1.42
C LEU A 97 -5.29 23.40 -0.10
N HIS A 98 -4.37 24.25 -0.56
CA HIS A 98 -4.11 24.42 -1.99
C HIS A 98 -3.14 23.36 -2.49
N HIS A 99 -3.30 22.94 -3.75
CA HIS A 99 -2.43 21.96 -4.40
C HIS A 99 -2.31 20.65 -3.59
N PHE A 100 -3.43 20.23 -2.99
CA PHE A 100 -3.48 18.98 -2.25
C PHE A 100 -3.49 17.79 -3.22
N TYR A 101 -2.33 17.14 -3.35
CA TYR A 101 -2.18 15.87 -4.03
C TYR A 101 -2.30 14.74 -3.01
N PRO A 102 -3.31 13.86 -3.07
CA PRO A 102 -3.44 12.74 -2.14
C PRO A 102 -2.28 11.73 -2.20
N GLN A 103 -1.41 11.88 -3.20
CA GLN A 103 -0.24 11.06 -3.47
C GLN A 103 1.10 11.76 -3.16
N ALA A 104 1.10 12.82 -2.35
CA ALA A 104 2.32 13.59 -2.03
C ALA A 104 3.00 13.18 -0.71
N SER A 105 2.30 12.48 0.18
CA SER A 105 2.81 11.96 1.46
C SER A 105 2.37 10.51 1.63
N SER A 106 2.25 10.00 2.87
CA SER A 106 1.62 8.71 3.15
C SER A 106 0.30 8.60 2.40
N GLN A 107 0.17 7.56 1.58
CA GLN A 107 -0.95 7.42 0.64
C GLN A 107 -1.43 5.97 0.55
N LEU A 108 -2.67 5.85 0.08
CA LEU A 108 -3.31 4.63 -0.37
C LEU A 108 -3.76 4.86 -1.82
N ASP A 109 -3.16 4.12 -2.73
CA ASP A 109 -3.53 4.13 -4.14
C ASP A 109 -4.78 3.28 -4.37
N GLY A 110 -5.76 3.89 -5.03
CA GLY A 110 -7.02 3.28 -5.40
C GLY A 110 -6.93 2.46 -6.69
N LEU A 111 -7.95 1.63 -6.93
CA LEU A 111 -8.02 0.72 -8.08
C LEU A 111 -8.14 1.42 -9.45
N ARG A 112 -8.25 2.75 -9.43
CA ARG A 112 -8.23 3.62 -10.60
C ARG A 112 -6.95 4.45 -10.75
N HIS A 113 -5.90 4.16 -9.98
CA HIS A 113 -4.60 4.85 -10.08
C HIS A 113 -3.79 4.42 -11.30
N ARG A 114 -3.89 3.14 -11.67
CA ARG A 114 -3.29 2.59 -12.88
C ARG A 114 -4.29 1.69 -13.57
N ARG A 115 -4.18 1.63 -14.89
CA ARG A 115 -4.92 0.70 -15.74
C ARG A 115 -3.99 -0.41 -16.22
N ALA A 116 -4.57 -1.53 -16.63
CA ALA A 116 -3.87 -2.53 -17.40
C ALA A 116 -3.80 -2.07 -18.86
N SER A 117 -2.59 -2.06 -19.43
CA SER A 117 -2.35 -1.70 -20.83
C SER A 117 -3.26 -2.51 -21.76
N GLY A 118 -3.95 -1.84 -22.69
CA GLY A 118 -4.87 -2.47 -23.64
C GLY A 118 -6.19 -3.02 -23.08
N HIS A 119 -6.39 -3.09 -21.74
CA HIS A 119 -7.55 -3.76 -21.15
C HIS A 119 -8.50 -2.86 -20.33
N GLY A 120 -7.99 -1.80 -19.71
CA GLY A 120 -8.78 -0.89 -18.86
C GLY A 120 -8.36 -0.93 -17.40
N PHE A 121 -9.15 -0.33 -16.52
CA PHE A 121 -8.90 -0.35 -15.07
C PHE A 121 -9.35 -1.67 -14.45
N TYR A 122 -9.25 -1.82 -13.13
CA TYR A 122 -9.64 -3.05 -12.44
C TYR A 122 -11.03 -3.55 -12.88
N ASN A 123 -11.17 -4.86 -13.12
CA ASN A 123 -12.37 -5.49 -13.70
C ASN A 123 -12.80 -4.93 -15.08
N GLY A 124 -11.87 -4.39 -15.86
CA GLY A 124 -12.15 -3.90 -17.22
C GLY A 124 -12.93 -2.59 -17.27
N VAL A 125 -12.96 -1.83 -16.16
CA VAL A 125 -13.66 -0.55 -16.12
C VAL A 125 -13.05 0.43 -17.14
N PRO A 126 -13.86 1.02 -18.05
CA PRO A 126 -13.37 1.87 -19.12
C PRO A 126 -13.03 3.30 -18.66
N ASP A 127 -12.20 3.99 -19.44
CA ASP A 127 -11.66 5.32 -19.12
C ASP A 127 -12.73 6.41 -18.94
N ASP A 128 -13.87 6.32 -19.63
CA ASP A 128 -14.95 7.31 -19.55
C ASP A 128 -15.64 7.35 -18.17
N LEU A 129 -15.53 6.24 -17.41
CA LEU A 129 -15.97 6.16 -16.02
C LEU A 129 -14.89 6.65 -15.04
N ILE A 130 -13.63 6.78 -15.49
CA ILE A 130 -12.51 7.27 -14.69
C ILE A 130 -12.38 8.78 -14.84
N ARG A 131 -13.36 9.50 -14.31
CA ARG A 131 -13.38 10.97 -14.21
C ARG A 131 -13.79 11.46 -12.82
N ALA A 132 -13.49 12.72 -12.52
CA ALA A 132 -13.81 13.35 -11.24
C ALA A 132 -15.32 13.24 -10.92
N GLY A 133 -15.64 12.87 -9.67
CA GLY A 133 -17.01 12.71 -9.18
C GLY A 133 -17.75 11.46 -9.67
N HIS A 134 -17.19 10.66 -10.59
CA HIS A 134 -17.79 9.39 -10.99
C HIS A 134 -17.33 8.26 -10.04
N PRO A 135 -18.25 7.45 -9.48
CA PRO A 135 -17.92 6.58 -8.34
C PRO A 135 -17.11 5.33 -8.69
N ALA A 136 -17.11 4.88 -9.94
CA ALA A 136 -16.44 3.63 -10.34
C ALA A 136 -15.01 3.54 -9.79
N LEU A 137 -14.71 2.44 -9.08
CA LEU A 137 -13.40 2.12 -8.48
C LEU A 137 -12.80 3.22 -7.57
N GLY A 138 -13.62 4.17 -7.11
CA GLY A 138 -13.13 5.27 -6.30
C GLY A 138 -12.87 4.86 -4.85
N VAL A 139 -11.91 5.52 -4.20
CA VAL A 139 -11.51 5.25 -2.81
C VAL A 139 -12.65 5.38 -1.80
N GLN A 140 -13.75 6.06 -2.14
CA GLN A 140 -14.94 6.10 -1.28
C GLN A 140 -15.48 4.71 -0.94
N ARG A 141 -15.28 3.68 -1.79
CA ARG A 141 -15.66 2.30 -1.46
C ARG A 141 -15.00 1.79 -0.19
N TRP A 142 -13.74 2.16 0.03
CA TRP A 142 -13.00 1.85 1.24
C TRP A 142 -13.28 2.85 2.38
N ALA A 143 -13.88 4.01 2.12
CA ALA A 143 -14.39 4.90 3.17
C ALA A 143 -15.76 4.45 3.71
N GLU A 144 -16.63 3.96 2.82
CA GLU A 144 -17.94 3.37 3.11
C GLU A 144 -17.78 2.04 3.87
N GLN A 145 -16.80 1.22 3.46
CA GLN A 145 -16.41 -0.02 4.11
C GLN A 145 -14.90 -0.03 4.38
N PRO A 146 -14.46 0.51 5.55
CA PRO A 146 -13.05 0.56 5.95
C PRO A 146 -12.36 -0.79 5.85
N ILE A 147 -11.06 -0.75 5.52
CA ILE A 147 -10.23 -1.96 5.50
C ILE A 147 -9.72 -2.13 6.93
N VAL A 148 -10.20 -3.17 7.61
CA VAL A 148 -9.91 -3.44 9.01
C VAL A 148 -9.56 -4.90 9.17
N GLY A 149 -8.49 -5.18 9.92
CA GLY A 149 -8.11 -6.55 10.21
C GLY A 149 -6.78 -6.65 10.92
N ARG A 150 -6.23 -7.86 10.93
CA ARG A 150 -4.89 -8.11 11.44
C ARG A 150 -3.85 -7.50 10.51
N GLY A 151 -3.14 -6.49 11.00
CA GLY A 151 -1.91 -6.00 10.39
C GLY A 151 -0.74 -6.88 10.79
N LEU A 152 0.13 -7.21 9.83
CA LEU A 152 1.37 -7.93 10.06
C LEU A 152 2.55 -7.07 9.59
N LEU A 153 3.39 -6.66 10.53
CA LEU A 153 4.61 -5.90 10.25
C LEU A 153 5.75 -6.84 9.88
N ILE A 154 6.40 -6.58 8.75
CA ILE A 154 7.60 -7.27 8.26
C ILE A 154 8.77 -6.29 8.28
N ASP A 155 9.76 -6.54 9.15
CA ASP A 155 10.93 -5.69 9.37
C ASP A 155 12.12 -6.13 8.52
N VAL A 156 12.10 -5.69 7.26
CA VAL A 156 13.17 -5.95 6.29
C VAL A 156 14.45 -5.20 6.67
N GLU A 157 14.34 -3.96 7.18
CA GLU A 157 15.49 -3.19 7.66
C GLU A 157 16.22 -3.95 8.78
N GLY A 158 15.49 -4.42 9.79
CA GLY A 158 16.05 -5.12 10.94
C GLY A 158 16.70 -6.45 10.54
N LEU A 159 16.05 -7.22 9.66
CA LEU A 159 16.62 -8.45 9.10
C LEU A 159 17.98 -8.19 8.44
N LEU A 160 18.03 -7.24 7.51
CA LEU A 160 19.22 -6.99 6.70
C LEU A 160 20.35 -6.36 7.51
N ALA A 161 20.03 -5.50 8.49
CA ALA A 161 21.01 -4.98 9.44
C ALA A 161 21.61 -6.09 10.31
N ALA A 162 20.78 -7.01 10.84
CA ALA A 162 21.26 -8.14 11.64
C ALA A 162 22.13 -9.12 10.83
N ALA A 163 21.89 -9.23 9.52
CA ALA A 163 22.72 -10.00 8.60
C ALA A 163 24.04 -9.30 8.18
N GLY A 164 24.28 -8.07 8.65
CA GLY A 164 25.48 -7.30 8.31
C GLY A 164 25.43 -6.64 6.92
N THR A 165 24.26 -6.56 6.31
CA THR A 165 24.04 -5.98 4.98
C THR A 165 22.92 -4.92 5.02
N PRO A 166 23.07 -3.84 5.82
CA PRO A 166 22.03 -2.82 5.94
C PRO A 166 21.70 -2.18 4.58
N LEU A 167 20.45 -1.73 4.43
CA LEU A 167 19.98 -1.07 3.20
C LEU A 167 20.66 0.28 3.00
N ASP A 168 21.31 0.47 1.86
CA ASP A 168 21.81 1.77 1.40
C ASP A 168 20.76 2.44 0.49
N HIS A 169 19.80 3.12 1.10
CA HIS A 169 18.73 3.79 0.36
C HIS A 169 19.22 4.89 -0.60
N ARG A 170 20.41 5.46 -0.40
CA ARG A 170 21.00 6.41 -1.35
C ARG A 170 21.32 5.73 -2.68
N GLN A 171 21.67 4.44 -2.65
CA GLN A 171 21.87 3.64 -3.86
C GLN A 171 20.59 3.00 -4.39
N GLY A 172 19.48 3.05 -3.65
CA GLY A 172 18.18 2.54 -4.08
C GLY A 172 18.20 1.06 -4.48
N PRO A 173 18.65 0.14 -3.61
CA PRO A 173 18.69 -1.29 -3.93
C PRO A 173 17.32 -1.85 -4.29
N ALA A 174 17.30 -2.79 -5.23
CA ALA A 174 16.14 -3.62 -5.52
C ALA A 174 16.02 -4.73 -4.47
N LEU A 175 14.81 -4.96 -3.98
CA LEU A 175 14.46 -6.04 -3.07
C LEU A 175 13.85 -7.19 -3.86
N ASP A 176 14.38 -8.40 -3.65
CA ASP A 176 13.75 -9.62 -4.12
C ASP A 176 12.74 -10.10 -3.06
N VAL A 177 11.68 -10.79 -3.49
CA VAL A 177 10.51 -11.11 -2.65
C VAL A 177 10.83 -12.10 -1.53
N ASP A 178 11.88 -12.92 -1.67
CA ASP A 178 12.34 -13.86 -0.64
C ASP A 178 12.70 -13.18 0.67
N VAL A 179 13.03 -11.87 0.63
CA VAL A 179 13.31 -11.08 1.83
C VAL A 179 12.12 -11.04 2.78
N LEU A 180 10.88 -11.10 2.27
CA LEU A 180 9.66 -11.14 3.07
C LEU A 180 9.60 -12.44 3.89
N ASP A 181 9.79 -13.58 3.25
CA ASP A 181 9.75 -14.89 3.92
C ASP A 181 10.89 -15.06 4.92
N ARG A 182 12.08 -14.54 4.59
CA ARG A 182 13.23 -14.52 5.50
C ARG A 182 12.97 -13.65 6.73
N ALA A 183 12.36 -12.48 6.55
CA ALA A 183 12.01 -11.58 7.65
C ALA A 183 10.94 -12.22 8.55
N LEU A 184 9.88 -12.79 7.96
CA LEU A 184 8.85 -13.55 8.67
C LEU A 184 9.45 -14.71 9.46
N HIS A 185 10.37 -15.46 8.87
CA HIS A 185 11.07 -16.55 9.56
C HIS A 185 11.87 -16.05 10.77
N ALA A 186 12.64 -14.97 10.62
CA ALA A 186 13.40 -14.36 11.71
C ALA A 186 12.50 -13.81 12.82
N GLN A 187 11.32 -13.30 12.46
CA GLN A 187 10.31 -12.79 13.40
C GLN A 187 9.51 -13.90 14.10
N GLY A 188 9.57 -15.14 13.60
CA GLY A 188 8.71 -16.24 14.07
C GLY A 188 7.25 -16.11 13.61
N GLU A 189 7.00 -15.38 12.53
CA GLU A 189 5.67 -15.00 12.06
C GLU A 189 5.29 -15.69 10.75
N ARG A 190 3.99 -15.65 10.43
CA ARG A 190 3.43 -16.16 9.18
C ARG A 190 2.26 -15.29 8.73
N VAL A 191 2.20 -15.04 7.43
CA VAL A 191 1.04 -14.40 6.79
C VAL A 191 -0.15 -15.35 6.86
N ARG A 192 -1.31 -14.80 7.20
CA ARG A 192 -2.60 -15.49 7.16
C ARG A 192 -3.49 -14.84 6.10
N PRO A 193 -4.43 -15.60 5.52
CA PRO A 193 -5.39 -15.06 4.58
C PRO A 193 -6.14 -13.83 5.12
N GLY A 194 -6.04 -12.74 4.38
CA GLY A 194 -6.69 -11.47 4.68
C GLY A 194 -5.90 -10.54 5.60
N ASP A 195 -4.63 -10.82 5.86
CA ASP A 195 -3.74 -9.88 6.55
C ASP A 195 -3.58 -8.59 5.75
N LEU A 196 -3.42 -7.49 6.49
CA LEU A 196 -2.87 -6.23 5.98
C LEU A 196 -1.36 -6.26 6.21
N VAL A 197 -0.58 -6.44 5.14
CA VAL A 197 0.87 -6.59 5.24
C VAL A 197 1.53 -5.21 5.20
N LEU A 198 2.34 -4.92 6.22
CA LEU A 198 3.08 -3.68 6.38
C LEU A 198 4.58 -3.99 6.30
N VAL A 199 5.29 -3.48 5.29
CA VAL A 199 6.73 -3.74 5.12
C VAL A 199 7.53 -2.52 5.52
N HIS A 200 8.34 -2.67 6.57
CA HIS A 200 9.28 -1.65 7.02
C HIS A 200 10.65 -1.89 6.39
N THR A 201 11.07 -0.94 5.56
CA THR A 201 12.38 -0.92 4.90
C THR A 201 13.31 0.16 5.47
N GLY A 202 12.77 1.14 6.19
CA GLY A 202 13.47 2.33 6.68
C GLY A 202 13.48 3.51 5.70
N TRP A 203 12.91 3.36 4.49
CA TRP A 203 13.10 4.33 3.41
C TRP A 203 12.54 5.72 3.71
N ALA A 204 11.28 5.81 4.15
CA ALA A 204 10.64 7.10 4.44
C ALA A 204 11.41 7.88 5.52
N ARG A 205 11.75 7.20 6.62
CA ARG A 205 12.55 7.78 7.71
C ARG A 205 13.92 8.26 7.21
N TRP A 206 14.64 7.41 6.47
CA TRP A 206 15.92 7.78 5.87
C TRP A 206 15.81 9.02 4.98
N PHE A 207 14.78 9.09 4.12
CA PHE A 207 14.61 10.21 3.20
C PHE A 207 14.31 11.53 3.94
N LEU A 208 13.52 11.47 5.01
CA LEU A 208 13.19 12.65 5.84
C LEU A 208 14.40 13.14 6.66
N ASP A 209 15.24 12.22 7.12
CA ASP A 209 16.45 12.53 7.89
C ASP A 209 17.65 12.96 7.01
N ALA A 210 17.60 12.67 5.70
CA ALA A 210 18.70 12.94 4.79
C ALA A 210 18.88 14.44 4.49
N ASP A 211 20.15 14.83 4.29
CA ASP A 211 20.50 16.20 3.87
C ASP A 211 19.75 16.60 2.58
N PRO A 212 19.33 17.87 2.43
CA PRO A 212 18.63 18.34 1.23
C PRO A 212 19.37 18.05 -0.07
N ALA A 213 20.70 18.05 -0.07
CA ALA A 213 21.52 17.72 -1.23
C ALA A 213 21.38 16.23 -1.64
N VAL A 214 21.35 15.32 -0.66
CA VAL A 214 21.16 13.88 -0.91
C VAL A 214 19.73 13.62 -1.39
N ARG A 215 18.74 14.26 -0.77
CA ARG A 215 17.34 14.21 -1.24
C ARG A 215 17.23 14.71 -2.68
N GLY A 216 17.90 15.81 -3.02
CA GLY A 216 17.99 16.34 -4.37
C GLY A 216 18.62 15.35 -5.36
N GLU A 217 19.75 14.75 -5.00
CA GLU A 217 20.45 13.75 -5.83
C GLU A 217 19.55 12.55 -6.18
N VAL A 218 18.95 11.90 -5.18
CA VAL A 218 18.10 10.71 -5.44
C VAL A 218 16.82 11.09 -6.18
N ARG A 219 16.28 12.29 -5.90
CA ARG A 219 15.15 12.84 -6.63
C ARG A 219 15.47 13.07 -8.11
N ASP A 220 16.63 13.64 -8.40
CA ASP A 220 17.12 13.93 -9.74
C ASP A 220 17.50 12.66 -10.52
N ALA A 221 17.95 11.62 -9.84
CA ALA A 221 18.19 10.30 -10.42
C ALA A 221 16.92 9.43 -10.56
N ARG A 222 15.79 9.84 -9.95
CA ARG A 222 14.60 8.98 -9.77
C ARG A 222 14.98 7.64 -9.15
N ARG A 223 15.70 7.69 -8.04
CA ARG A 223 16.27 6.52 -7.39
C ARG A 223 15.57 6.27 -6.05
N ALA A 224 15.03 5.07 -5.88
CA ALA A 224 14.36 4.68 -4.65
C ALA A 224 14.44 3.16 -4.45
N THR A 225 14.64 2.74 -3.21
CA THR A 225 14.53 1.32 -2.81
C THR A 225 13.10 0.85 -2.98
N GLY A 226 12.94 -0.39 -3.42
CA GLY A 226 11.65 -1.06 -3.52
C GLY A 226 11.80 -2.46 -4.08
N PHE A 227 10.70 -3.16 -4.30
CA PHE A 227 10.69 -4.50 -4.88
C PHE A 227 11.02 -4.50 -6.37
N ARG A 228 11.80 -5.48 -6.80
CA ARG A 228 12.09 -5.71 -8.22
C ARG A 228 10.81 -6.01 -9.00
N GLN A 229 10.75 -5.57 -10.26
CA GLN A 229 9.61 -5.80 -11.17
C GLN A 229 9.57 -7.25 -11.70
N THR A 230 9.26 -8.20 -10.81
CA THR A 230 9.06 -9.63 -11.14
C THR A 230 7.65 -10.09 -10.80
N ARG A 231 7.26 -11.24 -11.37
CA ARG A 231 5.97 -11.92 -11.05
C ARG A 231 5.91 -12.45 -9.63
N ASP A 232 7.03 -12.49 -8.91
CA ASP A 232 7.09 -13.11 -7.59
C ASP A 232 6.29 -12.31 -6.56
N LEU A 233 6.27 -10.97 -6.64
CA LEU A 233 5.54 -10.17 -5.66
C LEU A 233 4.02 -10.29 -5.87
N PRO A 234 3.48 -10.09 -7.09
CA PRO A 234 2.06 -10.36 -7.36
C PRO A 234 1.65 -11.78 -6.96
N ALA A 235 2.49 -12.79 -7.25
CA ALA A 235 2.23 -14.18 -6.86
C ALA A 235 2.17 -14.34 -5.35
N TRP A 236 3.18 -13.83 -4.63
CA TRP A 236 3.27 -13.91 -3.18
C TRP A 236 2.07 -13.25 -2.51
N LEU A 237 1.67 -12.05 -2.95
CA LEU A 237 0.53 -11.33 -2.39
C LEU A 237 -0.79 -12.08 -2.62
N TRP A 238 -1.00 -12.58 -3.83
CA TRP A 238 -2.23 -13.25 -4.20
C TRP A 238 -2.38 -14.62 -3.53
N ASP A 239 -1.32 -15.45 -3.56
CA ASP A 239 -1.36 -16.80 -3.01
C ASP A 239 -1.46 -16.79 -1.47
N HIS A 240 -0.91 -15.77 -0.81
CA HIS A 240 -1.14 -15.54 0.62
C HIS A 240 -2.47 -14.83 0.94
N ARG A 241 -3.22 -14.39 -0.09
CA ARG A 241 -4.51 -13.68 0.03
C ARG A 241 -4.38 -12.40 0.86
N VAL A 242 -3.35 -11.62 0.58
CA VAL A 242 -3.08 -10.32 1.24
C VAL A 242 -4.20 -9.34 0.89
N ALA A 243 -4.83 -8.74 1.90
CA ALA A 243 -5.95 -7.83 1.71
C ALA A 243 -5.51 -6.40 1.37
N LEU A 244 -4.36 -5.98 1.88
CA LEU A 244 -3.74 -4.68 1.64
C LEU A 244 -2.23 -4.85 1.78
N PHE A 245 -1.47 -4.20 0.90
CA PHE A 245 -0.01 -4.21 0.95
C PHE A 245 0.50 -2.78 1.05
N ALA A 246 1.19 -2.46 2.14
CA ALA A 246 1.77 -1.14 2.36
C ALA A 246 3.24 -1.23 2.70
N THR A 247 3.99 -0.24 2.24
CA THR A 247 5.42 -0.10 2.57
C THR A 247 5.71 1.34 3.00
N ASP A 248 6.84 1.52 3.67
CA ASP A 248 7.42 2.84 3.91
C ASP A 248 8.30 3.35 2.74
N THR A 249 8.24 2.68 1.58
CA THR A 249 8.97 3.09 0.37
C THR A 249 8.17 4.08 -0.46
N PHE A 250 8.84 4.77 -1.38
CA PHE A 250 8.20 5.76 -2.25
C PHE A 250 7.21 5.18 -3.26
N ALA A 251 7.53 4.05 -3.87
CA ALA A 251 6.78 3.53 -5.01
C ALA A 251 6.39 2.04 -4.85
N VAL A 252 6.63 1.42 -3.68
CA VAL A 252 6.63 -0.04 -3.47
C VAL A 252 7.71 -0.78 -4.26
N GLU A 253 7.79 -0.55 -5.56
CA GLU A 253 8.76 -1.09 -6.48
C GLU A 253 10.01 -0.21 -6.61
N VAL A 254 11.14 -0.81 -7.00
CA VAL A 254 12.43 -0.11 -7.14
C VAL A 254 12.39 0.90 -8.28
N LEU A 255 13.04 2.05 -8.08
CA LEU A 255 13.31 3.01 -9.15
C LEU A 255 14.83 3.22 -9.34
N PRO A 256 15.33 3.37 -10.58
CA PRO A 256 14.61 3.23 -11.85
C PRO A 256 14.01 1.84 -12.05
N VAL A 257 12.95 1.74 -12.86
CA VAL A 257 12.27 0.47 -13.17
C VAL A 257 13.29 -0.53 -13.72
N ALA A 258 13.40 -1.69 -13.09
CA ALA A 258 14.15 -2.81 -13.65
C ALA A 258 13.33 -3.39 -14.82
N THR A 259 13.92 -3.44 -16.02
CA THR A 259 13.25 -3.94 -17.23
C THR A 259 13.25 -5.46 -17.26
N ASP A 260 12.68 -6.09 -16.24
CA ASP A 260 12.66 -7.53 -16.05
C ASP A 260 11.38 -8.12 -16.66
N THR A 261 10.32 -8.34 -15.87
CA THR A 261 9.19 -9.20 -16.30
C THR A 261 8.08 -8.48 -17.05
N PHE A 262 7.82 -7.20 -16.73
CA PHE A 262 6.58 -6.53 -17.10
C PHE A 262 6.69 -5.55 -18.28
N LEU A 263 7.85 -5.45 -18.94
CA LEU A 263 8.03 -4.53 -20.07
C LEU A 263 6.98 -4.76 -21.18
N ALA A 264 6.57 -6.01 -21.40
CA ALA A 264 5.54 -6.35 -22.39
C ALA A 264 4.10 -6.07 -21.92
N SER A 265 3.81 -6.17 -20.61
CA SER A 265 2.45 -5.97 -20.07
C SER A 265 2.18 -4.52 -19.64
N ALA A 266 3.23 -3.73 -19.42
CA ALA A 266 3.15 -2.32 -19.05
C ALA A 266 4.13 -1.45 -19.87
N PRO A 267 4.06 -1.46 -21.22
CA PRO A 267 5.01 -0.74 -22.07
C PRO A 267 4.94 0.79 -21.87
N GLU A 268 3.78 1.34 -21.49
CA GLU A 268 3.60 2.78 -21.23
C GLU A 268 4.36 3.26 -19.99
N ASP A 269 4.61 2.36 -19.03
CA ASP A 269 5.30 2.66 -17.78
C ASP A 269 6.68 1.95 -17.71
N ALA A 270 7.27 1.61 -18.86
CA ALA A 270 8.57 0.95 -18.98
C ALA A 270 8.69 -0.37 -18.18
N GLY A 271 7.57 -1.05 -17.91
CA GLY A 271 7.52 -2.25 -17.10
C GLY A 271 7.28 -2.04 -15.61
N MET A 272 6.71 -0.90 -15.18
CA MET A 272 6.27 -0.74 -13.78
C MET A 272 5.32 -1.85 -13.35
N MET A 273 5.51 -2.32 -12.12
CA MET A 273 4.70 -3.37 -11.49
C MET A 273 3.35 -2.86 -10.97
N HIS A 274 3.14 -1.55 -10.80
CA HIS A 274 1.85 -1.02 -10.32
C HIS A 274 0.63 -1.47 -11.15
N GLN A 275 0.75 -1.65 -12.47
CA GLN A 275 -0.36 -2.15 -13.29
C GLN A 275 -0.76 -3.58 -12.89
N GLU A 276 0.23 -4.40 -12.52
CA GLU A 276 0.05 -5.78 -12.07
C GLU A 276 -0.64 -5.82 -10.70
N LEU A 277 -0.19 -4.98 -9.77
CA LEU A 277 -0.72 -4.93 -8.40
C LEU A 277 -2.13 -4.32 -8.35
N ILE A 278 -2.30 -3.14 -8.95
CA ILE A 278 -3.53 -2.34 -8.83
C ILE A 278 -4.54 -2.79 -9.88
N ALA A 279 -4.21 -2.67 -11.16
CA ALA A 279 -5.20 -2.84 -12.23
C ALA A 279 -5.56 -4.31 -12.46
N LYS A 280 -4.62 -5.24 -12.25
CA LYS A 280 -4.83 -6.66 -12.52
C LYS A 280 -5.25 -7.42 -11.27
N LEU A 281 -4.51 -7.30 -10.16
CA LEU A 281 -4.86 -8.00 -8.92
C LEU A 281 -5.86 -7.27 -8.02
N GLY A 282 -6.00 -5.95 -8.15
CA GLY A 282 -6.93 -5.17 -7.32
C GLY A 282 -6.40 -4.91 -5.91
N VAL A 283 -5.09 -4.77 -5.74
CA VAL A 283 -4.46 -4.56 -4.43
C VAL A 283 -4.60 -3.09 -4.00
N PRO A 284 -5.18 -2.79 -2.81
CA PRO A 284 -5.00 -1.50 -2.16
C PRO A 284 -3.52 -1.34 -1.78
N LEU A 285 -2.84 -0.38 -2.42
CA LEU A 285 -1.39 -0.24 -2.35
C LEU A 285 -1.01 0.97 -1.50
N GLY A 286 -0.23 0.76 -0.45
CA GLY A 286 0.23 1.81 0.47
C GLY A 286 1.68 2.22 0.21
N GLU A 287 1.92 3.52 0.08
CA GLU A 287 3.25 4.10 -0.09
C GLU A 287 3.54 5.13 1.01
N LEU A 288 4.82 5.23 1.40
CA LEU A 288 5.29 6.17 2.41
C LEU A 288 4.56 6.05 3.76
N TRP A 289 4.18 4.84 4.19
CA TRP A 289 3.56 4.67 5.49
C TRP A 289 4.57 4.89 6.61
N ASN A 290 4.19 5.60 7.67
CA ASN A 290 5.04 5.82 8.83
C ASN A 290 5.02 4.59 9.74
N LEU A 291 6.02 3.72 9.61
CA LEU A 291 6.12 2.48 10.38
C LEU A 291 7.13 2.56 11.54
N THR A 292 7.77 3.73 11.73
CA THR A 292 8.93 3.92 12.63
C THR A 292 8.62 3.53 14.08
N ASP A 293 7.53 4.06 14.64
CA ASP A 293 7.20 3.81 16.04
C ASP A 293 6.65 2.39 16.24
N LEU A 294 5.89 1.88 15.25
CA LEU A 294 5.36 0.52 15.28
C LEU A 294 6.48 -0.53 15.23
N VAL A 295 7.51 -0.33 14.40
CA VAL A 295 8.67 -1.24 14.35
C VAL A 295 9.52 -1.15 15.62
N ALA A 296 9.72 0.05 16.18
CA ALA A 296 10.45 0.23 17.43
C ALA A 296 9.76 -0.49 18.61
N ASP A 297 8.43 -0.38 18.68
CA ASP A 297 7.60 -1.13 19.63
C ASP A 297 7.72 -2.65 19.41
N SER A 298 7.69 -3.08 18.16
CA SER A 298 7.80 -4.49 17.77
C SER A 298 9.11 -5.11 18.20
N ARG A 299 10.22 -4.42 17.94
CA ARG A 299 11.57 -4.85 18.35
C ARG A 299 11.70 -4.95 19.87
N THR A 300 11.03 -4.06 20.61
CA THR A 300 11.03 -4.05 22.08
C THR A 300 10.21 -5.19 22.69
N HIS A 301 9.03 -5.45 22.12
CA HIS A 301 8.05 -6.38 22.70
C HIS A 301 8.02 -7.75 22.02
N HIS A 302 8.83 -7.97 20.99
CA HIS A 302 8.84 -9.18 20.17
C HIS A 302 7.44 -9.55 19.65
N ARG A 303 6.72 -8.54 19.18
CA ARG A 303 5.37 -8.68 18.63
C ARG A 303 5.29 -7.97 17.31
N TRP A 304 4.68 -8.59 16.31
CA TRP A 304 4.67 -8.08 14.93
C TRP A 304 3.26 -7.91 14.36
N ASP A 305 2.24 -8.41 15.04
CA ASP A 305 0.83 -8.20 14.70
C ASP A 305 0.23 -6.98 15.41
N ALA A 306 -0.84 -6.44 14.83
CA ALA A 306 -1.66 -5.35 15.37
C ALA A 306 -3.07 -5.41 14.78
N LEU A 307 -4.05 -4.78 15.44
CA LEU A 307 -5.26 -4.35 14.73
C LEU A 307 -4.90 -3.16 13.85
N VAL A 308 -5.15 -3.23 12.55
CA VAL A 308 -4.96 -2.09 11.65
C VAL A 308 -6.31 -1.65 11.10
N VAL A 309 -6.55 -0.34 11.17
CA VAL A 309 -7.72 0.34 10.61
C VAL A 309 -7.23 1.29 9.53
N VAL A 310 -7.76 1.17 8.32
CA VAL A 310 -7.47 2.06 7.19
C VAL A 310 -8.79 2.62 6.68
N LYS A 311 -8.94 3.95 6.79
CA LYS A 311 -10.16 4.65 6.40
C LYS A 311 -9.79 5.90 5.58
N PRO A 312 -9.64 5.77 4.25
CA PRO A 312 -9.31 6.91 3.41
C PRO A 312 -10.41 7.99 3.45
N LEU A 313 -10.10 9.15 2.89
CA LEU A 313 -11.06 10.22 2.67
C LEU A 313 -12.28 9.69 1.91
N HIS A 314 -13.46 10.12 2.33
CA HIS A 314 -14.70 9.83 1.63
C HIS A 314 -14.84 10.73 0.40
N LEU A 315 -13.95 10.54 -0.58
CA LEU A 315 -13.86 11.31 -1.81
C LEU A 315 -14.43 10.52 -2.99
N VAL A 316 -15.65 10.87 -3.43
CA VAL A 316 -16.32 10.18 -4.54
C VAL A 316 -15.52 10.33 -5.83
N GLY A 317 -15.10 9.18 -6.38
CA GLY A 317 -14.28 9.11 -7.58
C GLY A 317 -12.80 9.48 -7.35
N GLY A 318 -12.36 9.52 -6.09
CA GLY A 318 -10.96 9.74 -5.74
C GLY A 318 -10.08 8.61 -6.25
N VAL A 319 -8.91 8.98 -6.81
CA VAL A 319 -7.92 8.05 -7.37
C VAL A 319 -7.03 7.42 -6.30
N GLY A 320 -6.83 8.14 -5.20
CA GLY A 320 -6.09 7.73 -4.02
C GLY A 320 -6.47 8.65 -2.87
N SER A 321 -5.88 8.43 -1.70
CA SER A 321 -6.15 9.20 -0.49
C SER A 321 -4.96 9.07 0.46
N PRO A 322 -4.72 10.01 1.39
CA PRO A 322 -4.04 9.65 2.64
C PRO A 322 -4.72 8.42 3.25
N PRO A 323 -3.97 7.43 3.78
CA PRO A 323 -4.56 6.20 4.24
C PRO A 323 -5.37 6.42 5.52
N ASN A 324 -5.00 7.42 6.34
CA ASN A 324 -5.59 7.65 7.67
C ASN A 324 -5.60 6.33 8.45
N ALA A 325 -4.40 5.75 8.54
CA ALA A 325 -4.16 4.40 8.99
C ALA A 325 -3.69 4.41 10.44
N THR A 326 -4.26 3.52 11.25
CA THR A 326 -3.95 3.41 12.67
C THR A 326 -3.70 1.95 13.03
N ALA A 327 -2.61 1.69 13.75
CA ALA A 327 -2.34 0.39 14.36
C ALA A 327 -2.60 0.41 15.87
N LEU A 328 -3.16 -0.67 16.39
CA LEU A 328 -3.43 -0.86 17.82
C LEU A 328 -2.88 -2.20 18.32
N ARG A 329 -2.33 -2.19 19.54
CA ARG A 329 -1.70 -3.35 20.22
C ARG A 329 -2.11 -3.50 21.66
#